data_AF-A0A1R2C8D4-F1
#
_entry.id   AF-A0A1R2C8D4-F1
#
_cell.length_a   1.000
_cell.length_b   1.000
_cell.length_c   1.000
_cell.angle_alpha   90.00
_cell.angle_beta   90.00
_cell.angle_gamma   90.00
#
_symmetry.space_group_name_H-M   'P 1'
#
loop_
_entity.id
_entity.type
_entity.pdbx_description
1 polymer ?
#
loop_
_entity_poly.entity_id
_entity_poly.type
_entity_poly.pdbx_seq_one_letter_code
_entity_poly.pdbx_strand_id
1 'polypeptide(L)'
;MNPFSLPITDPELYLMREKQRIEERASTAGQRLIPVYMRQSKKTSQIQDELRRPNSPLDQSFKKNQRSKSFNRENIQELILRKREILLTKKKIENRKNSISSLDTITQSREEEHKKAAKCLEDNLLRVEKYEENLKTEAKRRADMADKKTKERIEKQIEINELQQEIDHLYGLYERNTEELRQLLILKAFVEELSASPEPEKSSTFMTENFESLYSSNNLLQSIMSLEKINLFLIQQAQEGEINLENLKSKNNNEIKQLENDNEQVITNIKTIERNKEILSTKLIGMLDEHVEKPLISFEIMKNIHDSLVDIFLTIGGDMGTYPSDFEMLETLENSIRAEIDKSKLLGEEGLRLKEKEVDKLRRVRNVENLKSKEIEKAKEISETLDRRKKKVIKKTGRVGMERSKIPEKVKEKIKVEIPQEILDRREFLEEYIPYP
;
A
#
# COMPACT_ATOMS: atom_id res chain seq x y z
N MET A 1 6.35 57.34 19.76
CA MET A 1 7.02 56.46 20.73
C MET A 1 5.96 55.99 21.72
N ASN A 2 5.73 54.67 21.80
CA ASN A 2 4.68 54.11 22.65
C ASN A 2 5.15 54.16 24.13
N PRO A 3 4.44 54.85 25.04
CA PRO A 3 4.87 54.99 26.44
C PRO A 3 4.79 53.68 27.25
N PHE A 4 4.25 52.59 26.67
CA PHE A 4 4.16 51.28 27.30
C PHE A 4 5.24 50.29 26.86
N SER A 5 6.20 50.70 26.02
CA SER A 5 7.36 49.85 25.74
C SER A 5 8.38 50.00 26.87
N LEU A 6 8.52 48.95 27.69
CA LEU A 6 9.57 48.85 28.70
C LEU A 6 10.96 48.94 28.05
N PRO A 7 11.96 49.50 28.76
CA PRO A 7 13.31 49.65 28.23
C PRO A 7 13.92 48.28 27.89
N ILE A 8 14.38 48.13 26.64
CA ILE A 8 14.95 46.89 26.06
C ILE A 8 16.35 46.59 26.62
N THR A 9 16.91 47.46 27.46
CA THR A 9 18.32 47.45 27.86
C THR A 9 18.63 46.66 29.13
N ASP A 10 17.65 46.02 29.77
CA ASP A 10 17.88 45.26 31.01
C ASP A 10 17.98 43.74 30.76
N PRO A 11 19.20 43.15 30.78
CA PRO A 11 19.43 41.75 30.46
C PRO A 11 18.78 40.78 31.46
N GLU A 12 18.63 41.22 32.72
CA GLU A 12 18.08 40.40 33.80
C GLU A 12 16.56 40.20 33.63
N LEU A 13 15.88 41.24 33.18
CA LEU A 13 14.45 41.24 32.85
C LEU A 13 14.14 40.33 31.65
N TYR A 14 15.06 40.24 30.69
CA TYR A 14 14.97 39.31 29.57
C TYR A 14 15.13 37.86 30.03
N LEU A 15 16.12 37.57 30.88
CA LEU A 15 16.32 36.23 31.46
C LEU A 15 15.12 35.76 32.28
N MET A 16 14.51 36.64 33.07
CA MET A 16 13.30 36.34 33.83
C MET A 16 12.11 36.03 32.91
N ARG A 17 11.91 36.81 31.85
CA ARG A 17 10.87 36.52 30.84
C ARG A 17 11.14 35.24 30.07
N GLU A 18 12.39 34.94 29.75
CA GLU A 18 12.74 33.72 29.03
C GLU A 18 12.51 32.49 29.92
N LYS A 19 12.87 32.56 31.20
CA LYS A 19 12.52 31.53 32.20
C LYS A 19 11.01 31.33 32.29
N GLN A 20 10.25 32.42 32.41
CA GLN A 20 8.79 32.36 32.48
C GLN A 20 8.20 31.73 31.20
N ARG A 21 8.72 32.08 30.02
CA ARG A 21 8.30 31.50 28.75
C ARG A 21 8.64 30.00 28.64
N ILE A 22 9.77 29.59 29.20
CA ILE A 22 10.17 28.18 29.27
C ILE A 22 9.24 27.40 30.21
N GLU A 23 8.96 27.92 31.40
CA GLU A 23 8.03 27.30 32.37
C GLU A 23 6.60 27.20 31.83
N GLU A 24 6.13 28.23 31.13
CA GLU A 24 4.81 28.24 30.51
C GLU A 24 4.72 27.22 29.37
N ARG A 25 5.76 27.10 28.54
CA ARG A 25 5.87 26.05 27.49
C ARG A 25 5.93 24.64 28.09
N ALA A 26 6.67 24.45 29.16
CA ALA A 26 6.73 23.17 29.87
C ALA A 26 5.37 22.78 30.45
N SER A 27 4.67 23.75 31.05
CA SER A 27 3.32 23.56 31.61
C SER A 27 2.28 23.24 30.53
N THR A 28 2.34 23.91 29.38
CA THR A 28 1.45 23.61 28.25
C THR A 28 1.78 22.28 27.58
N ALA A 29 3.06 21.88 27.52
CA ALA A 29 3.46 20.56 27.03
C ALA A 29 2.92 19.44 27.94
N GLY A 30 3.01 19.61 29.26
CA GLY A 30 2.43 18.65 30.22
C GLY A 30 0.91 18.50 30.08
N GLN A 31 0.18 19.60 29.85
CA GLN A 31 -1.27 19.55 29.61
C GLN A 31 -1.66 18.89 28.28
N ARG A 32 -0.77 18.90 27.27
CA ARG A 32 -1.00 18.22 25.98
C ARG A 32 -0.90 16.69 26.08
N LEU A 33 -0.22 16.16 27.10
CA LEU A 33 -0.14 14.71 27.35
C LEU A 33 -1.39 14.16 28.04
N ILE A 34 -2.24 15.01 28.62
CA ILE A 34 -3.51 14.60 29.22
C ILE A 34 -4.52 14.33 28.10
N PRO A 35 -5.18 13.15 28.07
CA PRO A 35 -6.24 12.84 27.10
C PRO A 35 -7.37 13.87 27.12
N VAL A 36 -7.91 14.21 25.94
CA VAL A 36 -8.83 15.35 25.74
C VAL A 36 -10.05 15.32 26.66
N TYR A 37 -10.59 14.14 26.97
CA TYR A 37 -11.74 13.96 27.87
C TYR A 37 -11.43 14.17 29.36
N MET A 38 -10.15 14.12 29.76
CA MET A 38 -9.68 14.43 31.11
C MET A 38 -9.17 15.87 31.26
N ARG A 39 -9.07 16.62 30.15
CA ARG A 39 -8.71 18.04 30.22
C ARG A 39 -9.89 18.82 30.78
N GLN A 40 -9.79 19.23 32.04
CA GLN A 40 -10.73 20.20 32.60
C GLN A 40 -10.66 21.48 31.78
N SER A 41 -11.74 21.78 31.05
CA SER A 41 -11.85 23.04 30.31
C SER A 41 -11.72 24.17 31.32
N LYS A 42 -10.68 25.01 31.19
CA LYS A 42 -10.65 26.29 31.90
C LYS A 42 -11.72 27.20 31.30
N LYS A 43 -12.99 26.94 31.63
CA LYS A 43 -14.06 27.92 31.49
C LYS A 43 -13.73 29.05 32.44
N THR A 44 -13.42 30.21 31.86
CA THR A 44 -13.85 31.54 32.30
C THR A 44 -14.63 31.57 33.63
N SER A 45 -13.91 31.39 34.73
CA SER A 45 -14.42 31.48 36.12
C SER A 45 -13.76 32.66 36.83
N GLN A 46 -13.57 33.78 36.12
CA GLN A 46 -13.05 35.03 36.71
C GLN A 46 -14.06 36.18 36.65
N ILE A 47 -15.31 35.93 36.28
CA ILE A 47 -16.40 36.94 36.37
C ILE A 47 -17.57 36.45 37.25
N GLN A 48 -17.58 35.20 37.73
CA GLN A 48 -18.67 34.69 38.58
C GLN A 48 -18.27 34.30 40.03
N ASP A 49 -16.99 34.44 40.41
CA ASP A 49 -16.53 34.17 41.77
C ASP A 49 -16.39 35.42 42.67
N GLU A 50 -16.86 36.59 42.21
CA GLU A 50 -16.97 37.80 43.04
C GLU A 50 -18.33 37.96 43.76
N LEU A 51 -19.30 37.07 43.53
CA LEU A 51 -20.64 37.16 44.15
C LEU A 51 -20.97 36.04 45.15
N ARG A 52 -20.00 35.18 45.50
CA ARG A 52 -20.17 34.16 46.54
C ARG A 52 -18.94 34.05 47.45
N ARG A 53 -18.70 35.11 48.24
CA ARG A 53 -18.04 34.94 49.54
C ARG A 53 -19.05 35.19 50.66
N PRO A 54 -19.20 34.25 51.62
CA PRO A 54 -19.97 34.47 52.83
C PRO A 54 -19.15 35.36 53.76
N ASN A 55 -19.57 36.62 53.94
CA ASN A 55 -19.07 37.43 55.03
C ASN A 55 -19.74 36.93 56.33
N SER A 56 -18.98 36.11 57.07
CA SER A 56 -19.19 35.85 58.49
C SER A 56 -19.00 37.15 59.29
N PRO A 57 -19.78 37.37 60.36
CA PRO A 57 -19.96 38.68 60.97
C PRO A 57 -18.93 38.97 62.05
N LEU A 58 -18.37 40.18 62.04
CA LEU A 58 -17.88 40.83 63.25
C LEU A 58 -18.64 42.13 63.45
N ASP A 59 -19.39 42.14 64.55
CA ASP A 59 -19.63 43.25 65.45
C ASP A 59 -19.27 44.66 64.96
N GLN A 60 -20.31 45.46 64.73
CA GLN A 60 -20.39 46.80 65.29
C GLN A 60 -21.83 47.33 65.23
N SER A 61 -22.46 47.29 66.40
CA SER A 61 -23.40 48.29 66.93
C SER A 61 -24.19 49.15 65.93
N PHE A 62 -25.45 48.78 65.69
CA PHE A 62 -26.49 49.80 65.60
C PHE A 62 -27.56 49.55 66.67
N LYS A 63 -27.66 50.56 67.51
CA LYS A 63 -28.52 50.67 68.67
C LYS A 63 -29.99 50.65 68.23
N LYS A 64 -30.78 49.90 69.01
CA LYS A 64 -32.14 50.22 69.47
C LYS A 64 -32.99 51.08 68.52
N ASN A 65 -34.00 50.45 67.94
CA ASN A 65 -35.37 50.98 67.99
C ASN A 65 -36.34 49.81 68.21
N GLN A 66 -36.45 49.40 69.47
CA GLN A 66 -37.70 48.90 70.00
C GLN A 66 -38.70 50.06 70.05
N ARG A 67 -39.99 49.70 69.92
CA ARG A 67 -41.19 50.54 69.82
C ARG A 67 -41.50 50.78 68.34
N SER A 68 -42.42 50.04 67.74
CA SER A 68 -43.83 50.01 68.17
C SER A 68 -44.47 48.65 67.92
N LYS A 69 -44.93 48.01 69.01
CA LYS A 69 -46.12 47.16 68.97
C LYS A 69 -47.32 48.06 68.66
N SER A 70 -47.43 48.49 67.41
CA SER A 70 -48.71 48.94 66.87
C SER A 70 -49.51 47.67 66.63
N PHE A 71 -50.61 47.51 67.36
CA PHE A 71 -51.69 46.64 66.92
C PHE A 71 -52.20 47.19 65.58
N ASN A 72 -51.48 46.87 64.50
CA ASN A 72 -51.90 47.17 63.14
C ASN A 72 -53.14 46.34 62.91
N ARG A 73 -54.30 47.00 62.93
CA ARG A 73 -55.42 46.58 62.10
C ARG A 73 -54.88 46.60 60.67
N GLU A 74 -54.34 45.48 60.20
CA GLU A 74 -54.05 45.29 58.79
C GLU A 74 -55.32 45.69 58.04
N ASN A 75 -55.19 46.58 57.05
CA ASN A 75 -56.30 46.88 56.16
C ASN A 75 -56.74 45.53 55.58
N ILE A 76 -58.03 45.19 55.70
CA ILE A 76 -58.55 43.87 55.30
C ILE A 76 -58.09 43.50 53.88
N GLN A 77 -57.93 44.50 53.02
CA GLN A 77 -57.38 44.37 51.67
C GLN A 77 -55.92 43.89 51.62
N GLU A 78 -55.03 44.38 52.48
CA GLU A 78 -53.63 43.94 52.56
C GLU A 78 -53.51 42.49 53.04
N LEU A 79 -54.32 42.09 54.03
CA LEU A 79 -54.38 40.71 54.51
C LEU A 79 -54.90 39.77 53.41
N ILE A 80 -55.89 40.20 52.63
CA ILE A 80 -56.39 39.45 51.47
C ILE A 80 -55.31 39.32 50.40
N LEU A 81 -54.61 40.41 50.06
CA LEU A 81 -53.52 40.40 49.07
C LEU A 81 -52.37 39.47 49.49
N ARG A 82 -51.93 39.56 50.76
CA ARG A 82 -50.88 38.70 51.31
C ARG A 82 -51.29 37.23 51.33
N LYS A 83 -52.54 36.92 51.69
CA LYS A 83 -53.06 35.53 51.61
C LYS A 83 -53.13 35.02 50.17
N ARG A 84 -53.54 35.86 49.22
CA ARG A 84 -53.55 35.53 47.78
C ARG A 84 -52.13 35.27 47.26
N GLU A 85 -51.17 36.09 47.65
CA GLU A 85 -49.76 35.91 47.30
C GLU A 85 -49.18 34.60 47.87
N ILE A 86 -49.47 34.28 49.13
CA ILE A 86 -49.09 33.01 49.76
C ILE A 86 -49.73 31.82 49.02
N LEU A 87 -51.01 31.91 48.64
CA LEU A 87 -51.66 30.84 47.89
C LEU A 87 -51.07 30.67 46.47
N LEU A 88 -50.79 31.76 45.77
CA LEU A 88 -50.16 31.71 44.44
C LEU A 88 -48.74 31.14 44.51
N THR A 89 -47.96 31.52 45.53
CA THR A 89 -46.61 30.95 45.74
C THR A 89 -46.68 29.48 46.10
N LYS A 90 -47.61 29.05 46.97
CA LYS A 90 -47.87 27.63 47.26
C LYS A 90 -48.23 26.85 46.00
N LYS A 91 -49.17 27.36 45.19
CA LYS A 91 -49.55 26.74 43.91
C LYS A 91 -48.38 26.66 42.92
N LYS A 92 -47.54 27.71 42.84
CA LYS A 92 -46.31 27.70 42.03
C LYS A 92 -45.31 26.64 42.52
N ILE A 93 -45.14 26.49 43.83
CA ILE A 93 -44.26 25.47 44.43
C ILE A 93 -44.82 24.07 44.12
N GLU A 94 -46.12 23.87 44.27
CA GLU A 94 -46.78 22.59 43.97
C GLU A 94 -46.65 22.22 42.50
N ASN A 95 -46.91 23.16 41.58
CA ASN A 95 -46.69 22.95 40.14
C ASN A 95 -45.23 22.60 39.83
N ARG A 96 -44.26 23.27 40.48
CA ARG A 96 -42.83 22.94 40.31
C ARG A 96 -42.50 21.56 40.87
N LYS A 97 -43.04 21.19 42.03
CA LYS A 97 -42.86 19.85 42.61
C LYS A 97 -43.41 18.75 41.69
N ASN A 98 -44.60 18.94 41.12
CA ASN A 98 -45.19 18.00 40.18
C ASN A 98 -44.35 17.91 38.89
N SER A 99 -43.86 19.04 38.39
CA SER A 99 -42.96 19.07 37.23
C SER A 99 -41.64 18.34 37.50
N ILE A 100 -41.03 18.56 38.67
CA ILE A 100 -39.81 17.85 39.09
C ILE A 100 -40.09 16.35 39.18
N SER A 101 -41.18 15.95 39.84
CA SER A 101 -41.55 14.54 39.96
C SER A 101 -41.77 13.88 38.58
N SER A 102 -42.35 14.57 37.61
CA SER A 102 -42.49 14.05 36.24
C SER A 102 -41.15 13.97 35.49
N LEU A 103 -40.22 14.88 35.76
CA LEU A 103 -38.88 14.83 35.17
C LEU A 103 -38.05 13.70 35.78
N ASP A 104 -38.20 13.45 37.09
CA ASP A 104 -37.51 12.37 37.79
C ASP A 104 -37.97 11.00 37.25
N THR A 105 -39.27 10.78 37.05
CA THR A 105 -39.78 9.52 36.47
C THR A 105 -39.30 9.31 35.03
N ILE A 106 -39.28 10.36 34.20
CA ILE A 106 -38.73 10.30 32.84
C ILE A 106 -37.23 9.97 32.87
N THR A 107 -36.49 10.57 33.81
CA THR A 107 -35.05 10.34 33.95
C THR A 107 -34.77 8.90 34.36
N GLN A 108 -35.51 8.36 35.34
CA GLN A 108 -35.40 6.97 35.76
C GLN A 108 -35.71 5.98 34.62
N SER A 109 -36.79 6.22 33.85
CA SER A 109 -37.12 5.39 32.70
C SER A 109 -35.99 5.37 31.66
N ARG A 110 -35.42 6.54 31.36
CA ARG A 110 -34.29 6.65 30.43
C ARG A 110 -33.03 5.96 30.96
N GLU A 111 -32.73 6.10 32.26
CA GLU A 111 -31.61 5.40 32.88
C GLU A 111 -31.75 3.88 32.79
N GLU A 112 -32.96 3.34 32.99
CA GLU A 112 -33.22 1.92 32.83
C GLU A 112 -33.07 1.44 31.38
N GLU A 113 -33.56 2.23 30.41
CA GLU A 113 -33.35 1.96 28.98
C GLU A 113 -31.87 1.95 28.62
N HIS A 114 -31.10 2.94 29.08
CA HIS A 114 -29.66 3.00 28.87
C HIS A 114 -28.93 1.82 29.50
N LYS A 115 -29.32 1.39 30.72
CA LYS A 115 -28.75 0.19 31.36
C LYS A 115 -29.04 -1.08 30.55
N LYS A 116 -30.26 -1.24 30.03
CA LYS A 116 -30.62 -2.39 29.16
C LYS A 116 -29.83 -2.36 27.85
N ALA A 117 -29.70 -1.19 27.23
CA ALA A 117 -28.92 -1.02 26.01
C ALA A 117 -27.43 -1.34 26.25
N ALA A 118 -26.84 -0.86 27.35
CA ALA A 118 -25.46 -1.15 27.72
C ALA A 118 -25.23 -2.66 27.90
N LYS A 119 -26.13 -3.34 28.61
CA LYS A 119 -26.04 -4.80 28.80
C LYS A 119 -26.15 -5.57 27.47
N CYS A 120 -27.04 -5.16 26.57
CA CYS A 120 -27.16 -5.76 25.25
C CYS A 120 -25.89 -5.57 24.41
N LEU A 121 -25.24 -4.40 24.50
CA LEU A 121 -23.96 -4.15 23.84
C LEU A 121 -22.84 -5.01 24.42
N GLU A 122 -22.79 -5.21 25.73
CA GLU A 122 -21.83 -6.09 26.41
C GLU A 122 -22.02 -7.56 25.97
N ASP A 123 -23.25 -8.06 25.95
CA ASP A 123 -23.57 -9.41 25.47
C ASP A 123 -23.18 -9.60 24.00
N ASN A 124 -23.38 -8.57 23.16
CA ASN A 124 -22.98 -8.59 21.75
C ASN A 124 -21.46 -8.57 21.59
N LEU A 125 -20.74 -7.80 22.40
CA LEU A 125 -19.28 -7.77 22.41
C LEU A 125 -18.73 -9.17 22.70
N LEU A 126 -19.23 -9.85 23.73
CA LEU A 126 -18.81 -11.21 24.07
C LEU A 126 -19.08 -12.22 22.93
N ARG A 127 -20.18 -12.06 22.20
CA ARG A 127 -20.48 -12.91 21.02
C ARG A 127 -19.49 -12.67 19.89
N VAL A 128 -19.13 -11.40 19.65
CA VAL A 128 -18.13 -11.04 18.63
C VAL A 128 -16.76 -11.58 19.01
N GLU A 129 -16.31 -11.41 20.26
CA GLU A 129 -15.03 -11.96 20.73
C GLU A 129 -14.97 -13.48 20.55
N LYS A 130 -16.04 -14.19 20.93
CA LYS A 130 -16.11 -15.65 20.73
C LYS A 130 -16.10 -16.04 19.25
N TYR A 131 -16.75 -15.27 18.39
CA TYR A 131 -16.73 -15.50 16.95
C TYR A 131 -15.32 -15.28 16.38
N GLU A 132 -14.61 -14.24 16.80
CA GLU A 132 -13.23 -13.98 16.40
C GLU A 132 -12.28 -15.08 16.86
N GLU A 133 -12.42 -15.59 18.10
CA GLU A 133 -11.64 -16.73 18.58
C GLU A 133 -11.90 -18.00 17.76
N ASN A 134 -13.16 -18.29 17.44
CA ASN A 134 -13.52 -19.41 16.58
C ASN A 134 -12.92 -19.25 15.18
N LEU A 135 -12.96 -18.04 14.60
CA LEU A 135 -12.37 -17.77 13.31
C LEU A 135 -10.84 -17.97 13.32
N LYS A 136 -10.16 -17.49 14.37
CA LYS A 136 -8.71 -17.67 14.57
C LYS A 136 -8.34 -19.15 14.68
N THR A 137 -9.08 -19.91 15.48
CA THR A 137 -8.83 -21.35 15.66
C THR A 137 -9.11 -22.14 14.38
N GLU A 138 -10.17 -21.81 13.64
CA GLU A 138 -10.48 -22.43 12.37
C GLU A 138 -9.44 -22.10 11.29
N ALA A 139 -9.02 -20.83 11.19
CA ALA A 139 -7.97 -20.41 10.28
C ALA A 139 -6.66 -21.14 10.56
N LYS A 140 -6.26 -21.23 11.84
CA LYS A 140 -5.08 -21.99 12.26
C LYS A 140 -5.20 -23.47 11.88
N ARG A 141 -6.35 -24.10 12.14
CA ARG A 141 -6.58 -25.51 11.77
C ARG A 141 -6.49 -25.73 10.26
N ARG A 142 -7.01 -24.80 9.46
CA ARG A 142 -6.93 -24.86 7.98
C ARG A 142 -5.49 -24.69 7.50
N ALA A 143 -4.73 -23.76 8.09
CA ALA A 143 -3.31 -23.59 7.80
C ALA A 143 -2.51 -24.85 8.14
N ASP A 144 -2.68 -25.42 9.34
CA ASP A 144 -2.00 -26.65 9.76
C ASP A 144 -2.30 -27.84 8.83
N MET A 145 -3.54 -27.94 8.32
CA MET A 145 -3.93 -28.97 7.36
C MET A 145 -3.31 -28.74 5.97
N ALA A 146 -3.17 -27.48 5.54
CA ALA A 146 -2.51 -27.15 4.28
C ALA A 146 -1.01 -27.43 4.36
N ASP A 147 -0.37 -27.10 5.49
CA ASP A 147 1.05 -27.37 5.73
C ASP A 147 1.34 -28.88 5.74
N LYS A 148 0.49 -29.68 6.40
CA LYS A 148 0.61 -31.14 6.38
C LYS A 148 0.52 -31.71 4.96
N LYS A 149 -0.48 -31.29 4.18
CA LYS A 149 -0.62 -31.73 2.77
C LYS A 149 0.57 -31.30 1.92
N THR A 150 1.12 -30.12 2.17
CA THR A 150 2.28 -29.61 1.44
C THR A 150 3.53 -30.42 1.76
N LYS A 151 3.75 -30.77 3.04
CA LYS A 151 4.83 -31.66 3.48
C LYS A 151 4.70 -33.05 2.84
N GLU A 152 3.52 -33.67 2.91
CA GLU A 152 3.27 -34.97 2.28
C GLU A 152 3.51 -34.92 0.75
N ARG A 153 3.15 -33.81 0.09
CA ARG A 153 3.41 -33.62 -1.34
C ARG A 153 4.92 -33.52 -1.62
N ILE A 154 5.66 -32.79 -0.80
CA ILE A 154 7.11 -32.62 -0.95
C ILE A 154 7.81 -33.97 -0.74
N GLU A 155 7.45 -34.72 0.30
CA GLU A 155 8.00 -36.05 0.60
C GLU A 155 7.78 -37.01 -0.57
N LYS A 156 6.55 -37.08 -1.11
CA LYS A 156 6.26 -37.89 -2.30
C LYS A 156 7.01 -37.43 -3.53
N GLN A 157 7.20 -36.12 -3.70
CA GLN A 157 7.97 -35.60 -4.83
C GLN A 157 9.45 -36.00 -4.75
N ILE A 158 10.01 -36.01 -3.53
CA ILE A 158 11.37 -36.49 -3.30
C ILE A 158 11.47 -37.98 -3.63
N GLU A 159 10.54 -38.81 -3.15
CA GLU A 159 10.48 -40.25 -3.46
C GLU A 159 10.35 -40.51 -4.98
N ILE A 160 9.50 -39.77 -5.68
CA ILE A 160 9.38 -39.86 -7.15
C ILE A 160 10.72 -39.52 -7.82
N ASN A 161 11.40 -38.48 -7.36
CA ASN A 161 12.68 -38.07 -7.93
C ASN A 161 13.78 -39.11 -7.68
N GLU A 162 13.80 -39.74 -6.51
CA GLU A 162 14.73 -40.84 -6.19
C GLU A 162 14.47 -42.06 -7.07
N LEU A 163 13.21 -42.47 -7.22
CA LEU A 163 12.83 -43.57 -8.11
C LEU A 163 13.16 -43.26 -9.57
N GLN A 164 12.96 -42.02 -10.01
CA GLN A 164 13.31 -41.61 -11.38
C GLN A 164 14.83 -41.71 -11.62
N GLN A 165 15.66 -41.28 -10.65
CA GLN A 165 17.11 -41.42 -10.74
C GLN A 165 17.55 -42.89 -10.80
N GLU A 166 16.91 -43.76 -10.00
CA GLU A 166 17.19 -45.20 -10.03
C GLU A 166 16.79 -45.83 -11.38
N ILE A 167 15.61 -45.45 -11.91
CA ILE A 167 15.14 -45.87 -13.22
C ILE A 167 16.13 -45.46 -14.32
N ASP A 168 16.55 -44.20 -14.35
CA ASP A 168 17.48 -43.68 -15.36
C ASP A 168 18.84 -44.41 -15.28
N HIS A 169 19.32 -44.67 -14.05
CA HIS A 169 20.54 -45.45 -13.83
C HIS A 169 20.41 -46.88 -14.33
N LEU A 170 19.32 -47.58 -14.01
CA LEU A 170 19.07 -48.95 -14.46
C LEU A 170 18.88 -49.04 -15.97
N TYR A 171 18.20 -48.08 -16.59
CA TYR A 171 18.10 -47.99 -18.05
C TYR A 171 19.48 -47.82 -18.69
N GLY A 172 20.33 -46.94 -18.15
CA GLY A 172 21.69 -46.78 -18.66
C GLY A 172 22.55 -48.05 -18.56
N LEU A 173 22.40 -48.82 -17.48
CA LEU A 173 23.07 -50.13 -17.36
C LEU A 173 22.50 -51.17 -18.33
N TYR A 174 21.17 -51.20 -18.48
CA TYR A 174 20.50 -52.09 -19.42
C TYR A 174 20.96 -51.81 -20.85
N GLU A 175 20.98 -50.55 -21.29
CA GLU A 175 21.43 -50.17 -22.63
C GLU A 175 22.87 -50.61 -22.90
N ARG A 176 23.79 -50.36 -21.96
CA ARG A 176 25.19 -50.80 -22.07
C ARG A 176 25.29 -52.32 -22.22
N ASN A 177 24.62 -53.07 -21.35
CA ASN A 177 24.63 -54.53 -21.41
C ASN A 177 24.00 -55.07 -22.70
N THR A 178 22.94 -54.42 -23.21
CA THR A 178 22.32 -54.82 -24.48
C THR A 178 23.25 -54.59 -25.67
N GLU A 179 24.02 -53.51 -25.65
CA GLU A 179 24.98 -53.19 -26.71
C GLU A 179 26.19 -54.13 -26.64
N GLU A 180 26.71 -54.41 -25.45
CA GLU A 180 27.75 -55.44 -25.25
C GLU A 180 27.27 -56.81 -25.72
N LEU A 181 26.03 -57.21 -25.40
CA LEU A 181 25.46 -58.47 -25.86
C LEU A 181 25.33 -58.50 -27.38
N ARG A 182 24.89 -57.40 -28.02
CA ARG A 182 24.85 -57.30 -29.49
C ARG A 182 26.24 -57.49 -30.11
N GLN A 183 27.25 -56.81 -29.57
CA GLN A 183 28.62 -56.94 -30.06
C GLN A 183 29.14 -58.37 -29.92
N LEU A 184 28.88 -59.03 -28.79
CA LEU A 184 29.24 -60.43 -28.57
C LEU A 184 28.50 -61.38 -29.52
N LEU A 185 27.22 -61.12 -29.82
CA LEU A 185 26.47 -61.91 -30.79
C LEU A 185 27.02 -61.75 -32.21
N ILE A 186 27.40 -60.53 -32.61
CA ILE A 186 28.05 -60.27 -33.90
C ILE A 186 29.39 -60.99 -33.98
N LEU A 187 30.22 -60.89 -32.94
CA LEU A 187 31.51 -61.58 -32.88
C LEU A 187 31.33 -63.10 -32.89
N LYS A 188 30.33 -63.62 -32.17
CA LYS A 188 30.00 -65.05 -32.19
C LYS A 188 29.62 -65.51 -33.59
N ALA A 189 28.72 -64.78 -34.26
CA ALA A 189 28.31 -65.12 -35.63
C ALA A 189 29.50 -65.08 -36.60
N PHE A 190 30.38 -64.07 -36.47
CA PHE A 190 31.59 -63.95 -37.26
C PHE A 190 32.58 -65.12 -37.02
N VAL A 191 32.80 -65.52 -35.77
CA VAL A 191 33.65 -66.68 -35.44
C VAL A 191 33.02 -67.98 -35.92
N GLU A 192 31.71 -68.15 -35.77
CA GLU A 192 30.97 -69.30 -36.31
C GLU A 192 31.12 -69.38 -37.84
N GLU A 193 31.00 -68.25 -38.54
CA GLU A 193 31.20 -68.16 -40.00
C GLU A 193 32.64 -68.49 -40.42
N LEU A 194 33.65 -68.00 -39.69
CA LEU A 194 35.05 -68.37 -39.92
C LEU A 194 35.34 -69.85 -39.64
N SER A 195 34.69 -70.42 -38.62
CA SER A 195 34.90 -71.82 -38.20
C SER A 195 34.09 -72.85 -38.98
N ALA A 196 32.98 -72.43 -39.62
CA ALA A 196 32.17 -73.28 -40.49
C ALA A 196 32.78 -73.48 -41.88
N SER A 197 33.88 -72.78 -42.21
CA SER A 197 34.68 -73.04 -43.41
C SER A 197 35.39 -74.39 -43.28
N PRO A 198 35.03 -75.42 -44.06
CA PRO A 198 35.59 -76.75 -43.92
C PRO A 198 36.81 -76.87 -44.83
N GLU A 199 37.91 -76.20 -44.52
CA GLU A 199 39.24 -76.64 -44.97
C GLU A 199 40.26 -76.42 -43.85
N PRO A 200 40.83 -77.50 -43.28
CA PRO A 200 41.90 -77.37 -42.32
C PRO A 200 43.22 -77.13 -43.06
N GLU A 201 44.10 -76.38 -42.41
CA GLU A 201 45.52 -76.23 -42.75
C GLU A 201 45.87 -75.27 -43.90
N LYS A 202 46.00 -73.99 -43.55
CA LYS A 202 47.27 -73.27 -43.66
C LYS A 202 47.23 -72.00 -42.81
N SER A 203 48.12 -72.00 -41.81
CA SER A 203 48.69 -70.83 -41.13
C SER A 203 47.85 -69.54 -41.13
N SER A 204 47.23 -69.31 -39.98
CA SER A 204 47.10 -67.98 -39.38
C SER A 204 48.43 -67.24 -39.45
N THR A 205 48.65 -66.47 -40.50
CA THR A 205 49.64 -65.41 -40.53
C THR A 205 49.00 -64.24 -41.26
N PHE A 206 49.03 -63.09 -40.60
CA PHE A 206 48.71 -61.79 -41.17
C PHE A 206 49.19 -61.70 -42.62
N MET A 207 48.24 -61.42 -43.51
CA MET A 207 48.39 -60.94 -44.88
C MET A 207 49.79 -60.40 -45.20
N THR A 208 50.51 -61.05 -46.13
CA THR A 208 51.42 -60.35 -47.05
C THR A 208 51.89 -61.15 -48.26
N GLU A 209 51.75 -62.49 -48.31
CA GLU A 209 52.47 -63.27 -49.35
C GLU A 209 51.65 -64.07 -50.37
N ASN A 210 50.32 -63.92 -50.42
CA ASN A 210 49.52 -64.54 -51.50
C ASN A 210 48.93 -63.49 -52.45
N PHE A 211 49.80 -62.65 -53.04
CA PHE A 211 49.42 -61.74 -54.13
C PHE A 211 49.22 -62.44 -55.48
N GLU A 212 49.58 -63.73 -55.61
CA GLU A 212 49.63 -64.40 -56.91
C GLU A 212 48.30 -65.06 -57.34
N SER A 213 47.33 -65.24 -56.44
CA SER A 213 45.99 -65.77 -56.81
C SER A 213 44.97 -64.68 -57.20
N LEU A 214 45.30 -63.40 -57.01
CA LEU A 214 44.44 -62.27 -57.41
C LEU A 214 44.46 -62.00 -58.93
N TYR A 215 45.34 -62.66 -59.69
CA TYR A 215 45.52 -62.42 -61.13
C TYR A 215 44.78 -63.40 -62.05
N SER A 216 43.78 -64.13 -61.55
CA SER A 216 42.76 -64.64 -62.48
C SER A 216 41.90 -63.47 -62.93
N SER A 217 42.08 -63.04 -64.18
CA SER A 217 41.36 -61.92 -64.82
C SER A 217 39.83 -61.97 -64.60
N ASN A 218 39.28 -63.18 -64.45
CA ASN A 218 37.87 -63.40 -64.14
C ASN A 218 37.46 -63.01 -62.71
N ASN A 219 38.34 -63.18 -61.71
CA ASN A 219 38.05 -62.82 -60.30
C ASN A 219 38.07 -61.30 -60.11
N LEU A 220 38.98 -60.60 -60.80
CA LEU A 220 39.00 -59.15 -60.82
C LEU A 220 37.75 -58.60 -61.50
N LEU A 221 37.35 -59.17 -62.65
CA LEU A 221 36.13 -58.78 -63.35
C LEU A 221 34.88 -59.01 -62.48
N GLN A 222 34.77 -60.15 -61.79
CA GLN A 222 33.67 -60.40 -60.86
C GLN A 222 33.69 -59.44 -59.66
N SER A 223 34.87 -59.11 -59.12
CA SER A 223 35.00 -58.14 -58.03
C SER A 223 34.59 -56.73 -58.48
N ILE A 224 34.96 -56.33 -59.70
CA ILE A 224 34.53 -55.07 -60.30
C ILE A 224 33.02 -55.05 -60.53
N MET A 225 32.43 -56.12 -61.07
CA MET A 225 30.97 -56.21 -61.24
C MET A 225 30.22 -56.20 -59.89
N SER A 226 30.78 -56.85 -58.86
CA SER A 226 30.24 -56.81 -57.50
C SER A 226 30.30 -55.40 -56.92
N LEU A 227 31.42 -54.69 -57.10
CA LEU A 227 31.58 -53.30 -56.71
C LEU A 227 30.64 -52.37 -57.48
N GLU A 228 30.44 -52.57 -58.79
CA GLU A 228 29.46 -51.82 -59.58
C GLU A 228 28.03 -52.03 -59.06
N LYS A 229 27.67 -53.26 -58.71
CA LYS A 229 26.36 -53.58 -58.12
C LYS A 229 26.19 -52.91 -56.74
N ILE A 230 27.22 -52.94 -55.90
CA ILE A 230 27.22 -52.27 -54.59
C ILE A 230 27.13 -50.75 -54.78
N ASN A 231 27.88 -50.18 -55.71
CA ASN A 231 27.83 -48.75 -56.02
C ASN A 231 26.45 -48.34 -56.53
N LEU A 232 25.83 -49.12 -57.42
CA LEU A 232 24.45 -48.90 -57.87
C LEU A 232 23.45 -48.95 -56.71
N PHE A 233 23.60 -49.91 -55.81
CA PHE A 233 22.76 -50.01 -54.62
C PHE A 233 22.95 -48.80 -53.68
N LEU A 234 24.19 -48.37 -53.44
CA LEU A 234 24.48 -47.20 -52.62
C LEU A 234 23.94 -45.92 -53.25
N ILE A 235 24.01 -45.78 -54.57
CA ILE A 235 23.40 -44.65 -55.31
C ILE A 235 21.89 -44.67 -55.13
N GLN A 236 21.24 -45.83 -55.27
CA GLN A 236 19.80 -45.95 -55.05
C GLN A 236 19.43 -45.59 -53.61
N GLN A 237 20.20 -46.07 -52.62
CA GLN A 237 19.97 -45.74 -51.21
C GLN A 237 20.17 -44.25 -50.93
N ALA A 238 21.16 -43.61 -51.55
CA ALA A 238 21.37 -42.17 -51.45
C ALA A 238 20.20 -41.38 -52.06
N GLN A 239 19.67 -41.82 -53.19
CA GLN A 239 18.49 -41.23 -53.84
C GLN A 239 17.22 -41.42 -52.99
N GLU A 240 16.99 -42.60 -52.44
CA GLU A 240 15.87 -42.85 -51.51
C GLU A 240 16.01 -41.98 -50.24
N GLY A 241 17.23 -41.82 -49.74
CA GLY A 241 17.54 -40.89 -48.66
C GLY A 241 17.22 -39.44 -49.00
N GLU A 242 17.57 -38.99 -50.20
CA GLU A 242 17.28 -37.64 -50.69
C GLU A 242 15.77 -37.40 -50.83
N ILE A 243 15.03 -38.35 -51.39
CA ILE A 243 13.56 -38.31 -51.48
C ILE A 243 12.92 -38.23 -50.09
N ASN A 244 13.40 -39.03 -49.13
CA ASN A 244 12.89 -38.99 -47.76
C ASN A 244 13.18 -37.65 -47.08
N LEU A 245 14.36 -37.07 -47.33
CA LEU A 245 14.74 -35.76 -46.81
C LEU A 245 13.88 -34.65 -47.44
N GLU A 246 13.58 -34.75 -48.73
CA GLU A 246 12.66 -33.82 -49.42
C GLU A 246 11.22 -33.95 -48.88
N ASN A 247 10.75 -35.16 -48.62
CA ASN A 247 9.46 -35.40 -47.96
C ASN A 247 9.41 -34.80 -46.55
N LEU A 248 10.49 -34.93 -45.76
CA LEU A 248 10.60 -34.31 -44.44
C LEU A 248 10.63 -32.78 -44.52
N LYS A 249 11.37 -32.20 -45.48
CA LYS A 249 11.37 -30.75 -45.73
C LYS A 249 9.97 -30.26 -46.10
N SER A 250 9.26 -30.98 -46.96
CA SER A 250 7.88 -30.66 -47.35
C SER A 250 6.94 -30.71 -46.15
N LYS A 251 7.03 -31.76 -45.32
CA LYS A 251 6.25 -31.87 -44.07
C LYS A 251 6.54 -30.71 -43.11
N ASN A 252 7.81 -30.41 -42.86
CA ASN A 252 8.21 -29.33 -41.97
C ASN A 252 7.74 -27.96 -42.50
N ASN A 253 7.85 -27.71 -43.80
CA ASN A 253 7.29 -26.50 -44.42
C ASN A 253 5.76 -26.41 -44.26
N ASN A 254 5.05 -27.54 -44.32
CA ASN A 254 3.60 -27.56 -44.09
C ASN A 254 3.26 -27.31 -42.61
N GLU A 255 4.03 -27.86 -41.68
CA GLU A 255 3.90 -27.59 -40.24
C GLU A 255 4.18 -26.11 -39.91
N ILE A 256 5.22 -25.52 -40.50
CA ILE A 256 5.52 -24.09 -40.37
C ILE A 256 4.33 -23.25 -40.86
N LYS A 257 3.77 -23.56 -42.03
CA LYS A 257 2.58 -22.86 -42.54
C LYS A 257 1.35 -23.03 -41.64
N GLN A 258 1.18 -24.21 -41.05
CA GLN A 258 0.11 -24.44 -40.07
C GLN A 258 0.32 -23.58 -38.82
N LEU A 259 1.53 -23.55 -38.27
CA LEU A 259 1.88 -22.72 -37.13
C LEU A 259 1.73 -21.22 -37.42
N GLU A 260 2.09 -20.77 -38.63
CA GLU A 260 1.87 -19.39 -39.08
C GLU A 260 0.37 -19.06 -39.11
N ASN A 261 -0.47 -19.93 -39.68
CA ASN A 261 -1.92 -19.76 -39.69
C ASN A 261 -2.50 -19.75 -38.27
N ASP A 262 -2.06 -20.65 -37.39
CA ASP A 262 -2.52 -20.69 -36.00
C ASP A 262 -2.09 -19.43 -35.24
N ASN A 263 -0.89 -18.92 -35.50
CA ASN A 263 -0.41 -17.67 -34.92
C ASN A 263 -1.23 -16.47 -35.42
N GLU A 264 -1.56 -16.42 -36.71
CA GLU A 264 -2.48 -15.41 -37.24
C GLU A 264 -3.87 -15.49 -36.58
N GLN A 265 -4.40 -16.70 -36.37
CA GLN A 265 -5.65 -16.90 -35.64
C GLN A 265 -5.55 -16.40 -34.19
N VAL A 266 -4.47 -16.71 -33.48
CA VAL A 266 -4.22 -16.21 -32.12
C VAL A 266 -4.15 -14.68 -32.11
N ILE A 267 -3.44 -14.06 -33.05
CA ILE A 267 -3.36 -12.60 -33.18
C ILE A 267 -4.75 -11.99 -33.42
N THR A 268 -5.58 -12.59 -34.27
CA THR A 268 -6.95 -12.11 -34.49
C THR A 268 -7.81 -12.27 -33.25
N ASN A 269 -7.67 -13.37 -32.50
CA ASN A 269 -8.35 -13.59 -31.21
C ASN A 269 -7.91 -12.58 -30.14
N ILE A 270 -6.63 -12.25 -30.06
CA ILE A 270 -6.14 -11.19 -29.16
C ILE A 270 -6.81 -9.86 -29.51
N LYS A 271 -6.83 -9.51 -30.80
CA LYS A 271 -7.49 -8.27 -31.28
C LYS A 271 -9.00 -8.24 -31.00
N THR A 272 -9.70 -9.37 -30.98
CA THR A 272 -11.13 -9.40 -30.63
C THR A 272 -11.32 -9.26 -29.12
N ILE A 273 -10.48 -9.90 -28.30
CA ILE A 273 -10.49 -9.77 -26.85
C ILE A 273 -10.16 -8.33 -26.43
N GLU A 274 -9.17 -7.69 -27.05
CA GLU A 274 -8.82 -6.29 -26.79
C GLU A 274 -9.99 -5.34 -27.09
N ARG A 275 -10.65 -5.51 -28.24
CA ARG A 275 -11.87 -4.75 -28.56
C ARG A 275 -12.99 -4.99 -27.55
N ASN A 276 -13.18 -6.24 -27.12
CA ASN A 276 -14.18 -6.56 -26.09
C ASN A 276 -13.84 -5.91 -24.75
N LYS A 277 -12.55 -5.88 -24.37
CA LYS A 277 -12.07 -5.17 -23.18
C LYS A 277 -12.35 -3.67 -23.28
N GLU A 278 -12.13 -3.05 -24.44
CA GLU A 278 -12.48 -1.64 -24.68
C GLU A 278 -13.99 -1.37 -24.61
N ILE A 279 -14.81 -2.28 -25.15
CA ILE A 279 -16.28 -2.17 -25.04
C ILE A 279 -16.74 -2.31 -23.59
N LEU A 280 -16.15 -3.25 -22.83
CA LEU A 280 -16.49 -3.44 -21.43
C LEU A 280 -15.98 -2.28 -20.56
N SER A 281 -14.80 -1.75 -20.83
CA SER A 281 -14.28 -0.58 -20.10
C SER A 281 -15.14 0.66 -20.37
N THR A 282 -15.56 0.89 -21.61
CA THR A 282 -16.47 1.99 -21.95
C THR A 282 -17.86 1.80 -21.34
N LYS A 283 -18.41 0.59 -21.32
CA LYS A 283 -19.66 0.29 -20.59
C LYS A 283 -19.53 0.50 -19.08
N LEU A 284 -18.41 0.09 -18.49
CA LEU A 284 -18.16 0.27 -17.06
C LEU A 284 -18.03 1.75 -16.70
N ILE A 285 -17.38 2.55 -17.55
CA ILE A 285 -17.34 4.02 -17.42
C ILE A 285 -18.77 4.59 -17.52
N GLY A 286 -19.56 4.16 -18.51
CA GLY A 286 -20.95 4.61 -18.66
C GLY A 286 -21.86 4.23 -17.48
N MET A 287 -21.69 3.03 -16.91
CA MET A 287 -22.41 2.59 -15.71
C MET A 287 -21.97 3.31 -14.44
N LEU A 288 -20.68 3.70 -14.35
CA LEU A 288 -20.21 4.55 -13.25
C LEU A 288 -20.80 5.96 -13.34
N ASP A 289 -20.95 6.50 -14.55
CA ASP A 289 -21.56 7.82 -14.78
C ASP A 289 -23.07 7.85 -14.48
N GLU A 290 -23.78 6.72 -14.58
CA GLU A 290 -25.22 6.64 -14.29
C GLU A 290 -25.58 6.46 -12.80
N HIS A 291 -24.67 5.98 -11.95
CA HIS A 291 -25.05 5.58 -10.59
C HIS A 291 -24.13 5.92 -9.41
N VAL A 292 -22.98 6.61 -9.57
CA VAL A 292 -22.18 6.97 -8.40
C VAL A 292 -21.62 8.38 -8.53
N GLU A 293 -21.74 9.14 -7.43
CA GLU A 293 -20.97 10.34 -7.14
C GLU A 293 -19.55 10.23 -7.73
N LYS A 294 -19.09 11.29 -8.42
CA LYS A 294 -17.72 11.39 -8.93
C LYS A 294 -16.75 10.73 -7.94
N PRO A 295 -15.92 9.76 -8.37
CA PRO A 295 -14.99 9.12 -7.45
C PRO A 295 -14.18 10.23 -6.77
N LEU A 296 -14.23 10.27 -5.43
CA LEU A 296 -13.57 11.32 -4.62
C LEU A 296 -12.05 11.40 -4.91
N ILE A 297 -11.50 10.39 -5.57
CA ILE A 297 -10.08 10.24 -5.89
C ILE A 297 -9.96 9.97 -7.39
N SER A 298 -9.17 10.80 -8.09
CA SER A 298 -8.92 10.60 -9.51
C SER A 298 -8.14 9.30 -9.74
N PHE A 299 -8.39 8.66 -10.89
CA PHE A 299 -7.66 7.46 -11.33
C PHE A 299 -6.13 7.65 -11.31
N GLU A 300 -5.69 8.87 -11.63
CA GLU A 300 -4.28 9.25 -11.64
C GLU A 300 -3.66 9.27 -10.24
N ILE A 301 -4.43 9.68 -9.22
CA ILE A 301 -4.00 9.60 -7.81
C ILE A 301 -3.94 8.14 -7.37
N MET A 302 -4.90 7.31 -7.77
CA MET A 302 -4.92 5.88 -7.43
C MET A 302 -3.72 5.14 -8.03
N LYS A 303 -3.36 5.46 -9.28
CA LYS A 303 -2.16 4.92 -9.92
C LYS A 303 -0.88 5.37 -9.22
N ASN A 304 -0.77 6.65 -8.86
CA ASN A 304 0.39 7.15 -8.12
C ASN A 304 0.54 6.49 -6.74
N ILE A 305 -0.58 6.17 -6.07
CA ILE A 305 -0.59 5.41 -4.81
C ILE A 305 -0.11 3.99 -5.05
N HIS A 306 -0.61 3.31 -6.08
CA HIS A 306 -0.17 1.96 -6.45
C HIS A 306 1.34 1.93 -6.75
N ASP A 307 1.83 2.83 -7.60
CA ASP A 307 3.25 2.91 -7.96
C ASP A 307 4.12 3.17 -6.71
N SER A 308 3.66 4.06 -5.81
CA SER A 308 4.35 4.31 -4.53
C SER A 308 4.34 3.08 -3.61
N LEU A 309 3.25 2.30 -3.60
CA LEU A 309 3.16 1.07 -2.82
C LEU A 309 4.10 0.00 -3.36
N VAL A 310 4.21 -0.14 -4.68
CA VAL A 310 5.15 -1.05 -5.33
C VAL A 310 6.59 -0.69 -4.97
N ASP A 311 6.95 0.60 -5.03
CA ASP A 311 8.28 1.06 -4.63
C ASP A 311 8.60 0.70 -3.17
N ILE A 312 7.66 0.94 -2.24
CA ILE A 312 7.87 0.62 -0.83
C ILE A 312 7.93 -0.91 -0.63
N PHE A 313 7.06 -1.68 -1.27
CA PHE A 313 7.03 -3.14 -1.18
C PHE A 313 8.35 -3.76 -1.67
N LEU A 314 8.91 -3.26 -2.77
CA LEU A 314 10.23 -3.65 -3.26
C LEU A 314 11.34 -3.28 -2.26
N THR A 315 11.29 -2.10 -1.63
CA THR A 315 12.32 -1.71 -0.64
C THR A 315 12.31 -2.59 0.61
N ILE A 316 11.16 -3.18 0.97
CA ILE A 316 11.06 -4.11 2.11
C ILE A 316 11.49 -5.53 1.71
N GLY A 317 11.72 -5.79 0.42
CA GLY A 317 12.13 -7.10 -0.10
C GLY A 317 10.97 -8.01 -0.48
N GLY A 318 9.80 -7.44 -0.77
CA GLY A 318 8.66 -8.16 -1.31
C GLY A 318 8.92 -8.67 -2.74
N ASP A 319 8.44 -9.88 -3.04
CA ASP A 319 8.56 -10.48 -4.38
C ASP A 319 7.35 -10.10 -5.24
N MET A 320 7.60 -9.46 -6.38
CA MET A 320 6.55 -9.09 -7.35
C MET A 320 6.12 -10.26 -8.23
N GLY A 321 6.80 -11.41 -8.16
CA GLY A 321 6.49 -12.60 -8.94
C GLY A 321 5.08 -13.17 -8.68
N THR A 322 4.46 -12.83 -7.55
CA THR A 322 3.10 -13.27 -7.19
C THR A 322 2.01 -12.28 -7.59
N TYR A 323 2.34 -11.13 -8.20
CA TYR A 323 1.40 -10.03 -8.49
C TYR A 323 0.46 -9.72 -7.30
N PRO A 324 1.01 -9.42 -6.11
CA PRO A 324 0.21 -9.20 -4.92
C PRO A 324 -0.75 -8.02 -5.11
N SER A 325 -1.97 -8.15 -4.60
CA SER A 325 -2.94 -7.07 -4.61
C SER A 325 -2.46 -5.90 -3.74
N ASP A 326 -2.90 -4.67 -4.00
CA ASP A 326 -2.59 -3.47 -3.19
C ASP A 326 -2.85 -3.69 -1.70
N PHE A 327 -3.90 -4.45 -1.39
CA PHE A 327 -4.24 -4.82 -0.03
C PHE A 327 -3.22 -5.80 0.59
N GLU A 328 -2.77 -6.81 -0.16
CA GLU A 328 -1.76 -7.77 0.28
C GLU A 328 -0.38 -7.10 0.46
N MET A 329 -0.03 -6.17 -0.43
CA MET A 329 1.14 -5.31 -0.27
C MET A 329 1.03 -4.48 1.01
N LEU A 330 -0.12 -3.85 1.30
CA LEU A 330 -0.32 -3.10 2.54
C LEU A 330 -0.24 -3.98 3.81
N GLU A 331 -0.79 -5.18 3.77
CA GLU A 331 -0.76 -6.12 4.92
C GLU A 331 0.66 -6.59 5.23
N THR A 332 1.45 -6.90 4.21
CA THR A 332 2.86 -7.29 4.37
C THR A 332 3.71 -6.12 4.88
N LEU A 333 3.48 -4.90 4.38
CA LEU A 333 4.10 -3.68 4.90
C LEU A 333 3.73 -3.47 6.37
N GLU A 334 2.45 -3.62 6.74
CA GLU A 334 2.00 -3.46 8.12
C GLU A 334 2.68 -4.47 9.05
N ASN A 335 2.78 -5.73 8.64
CA ASN A 335 3.45 -6.76 9.41
C ASN A 335 4.96 -6.51 9.56
N SER A 336 5.61 -6.00 8.51
CA SER A 336 7.02 -5.58 8.56
C SER A 336 7.23 -4.42 9.54
N ILE A 337 6.37 -3.40 9.49
CA ILE A 337 6.41 -2.27 10.42
C ILE A 337 6.18 -2.73 11.86
N ARG A 338 5.19 -3.61 12.10
CA ARG A 338 4.95 -4.19 13.43
C ARG A 338 6.16 -4.95 13.95
N ALA A 339 6.79 -5.77 13.11
CA ALA A 339 8.00 -6.50 13.48
C ALA A 339 9.16 -5.57 13.84
N GLU A 340 9.34 -4.47 13.10
CA GLU A 340 10.39 -3.48 13.39
C GLU A 340 10.08 -2.67 14.66
N ILE A 341 8.80 -2.37 14.91
CA ILE A 341 8.33 -1.78 16.16
C ILE A 341 8.61 -2.73 17.33
N ASP A 342 8.33 -4.02 17.20
CA ASP A 342 8.57 -4.98 18.26
C ASP A 342 10.07 -5.22 18.52
N LYS A 343 10.91 -5.20 17.47
CA LYS A 343 12.37 -5.11 17.63
C LYS A 343 12.79 -3.83 18.36
N SER A 344 12.17 -2.69 18.05
CA SER A 344 12.47 -1.42 18.73
C SER A 344 12.07 -1.43 20.20
N LYS A 345 10.99 -2.13 20.58
CA LYS A 345 10.61 -2.35 21.99
C LYS A 345 11.60 -3.27 22.71
N LEU A 346 12.27 -4.17 22.00
CA LEU A 346 13.33 -5.04 22.52
C LEU A 346 14.70 -4.35 22.63
N LEU A 347 14.91 -3.19 21.99
CA LEU A 347 16.11 -2.38 22.23
C LEU A 347 16.03 -1.77 23.64
N GLY A 348 16.74 -2.38 24.60
CA GLY A 348 16.94 -1.81 25.93
C GLY A 348 17.64 -0.44 25.91
N GLU A 349 17.69 0.25 27.06
CA GLU A 349 18.25 1.61 27.22
C GLU A 349 19.67 1.78 26.63
N GLU A 350 20.47 0.71 26.64
CA GLU A 350 21.82 0.66 26.05
C GLU A 350 21.80 0.85 24.52
N GLY A 351 20.86 0.20 23.81
CA GLY A 351 20.71 0.33 22.36
C GLY A 351 20.14 1.69 21.95
N LEU A 352 19.23 2.24 22.77
CA LEU A 352 18.66 3.57 22.56
C LEU A 352 19.75 4.65 22.66
N ARG A 353 20.65 4.55 23.66
CA ARG A 353 21.80 5.46 23.83
C ARG A 353 22.80 5.40 22.67
N LEU A 354 23.02 4.22 22.09
CA LEU A 354 23.92 4.08 20.93
C LEU A 354 23.33 4.72 19.68
N LYS A 355 22.04 4.48 19.40
CA LYS A 355 21.34 5.14 18.28
C LYS A 355 21.19 6.64 18.48
N GLU A 356 20.99 7.12 19.70
CA GLU A 356 20.94 8.55 20.00
C GLU A 356 22.31 9.21 19.76
N LYS A 357 23.42 8.56 20.16
CA LYS A 357 24.78 9.01 19.82
C LYS A 357 25.04 9.02 18.30
N GLU A 358 24.46 8.09 17.56
CA GLU A 358 24.60 8.01 16.10
C GLU A 358 23.81 9.10 15.38
N VAL A 359 22.56 9.35 15.79
CA VAL A 359 21.73 10.45 15.28
C VAL A 359 22.37 11.80 15.60
N ASP A 360 22.94 11.97 16.79
CA ASP A 360 23.61 13.22 17.17
C ASP A 360 24.90 13.44 16.36
N LYS A 361 25.66 12.37 16.04
CA LYS A 361 26.77 12.44 15.08
C LYS A 361 26.31 12.88 13.69
N LEU A 362 25.23 12.29 13.16
CA LEU A 362 24.69 12.65 11.85
C LEU A 362 24.19 14.11 11.80
N ARG A 363 23.58 14.60 12.88
CA ARG A 363 23.19 16.02 12.99
C ARG A 363 24.40 16.95 12.92
N ARG A 364 25.51 16.60 13.56
CA ARG A 364 26.76 17.38 13.50
C ARG A 364 27.34 17.40 12.09
N VAL A 365 27.39 16.26 11.41
CA VAL A 365 27.89 16.16 10.02
C VAL A 365 27.03 17.01 9.08
N ARG A 366 25.70 16.84 9.12
CA ARG A 366 24.77 17.60 8.27
C ARG A 366 24.84 19.11 8.53
N ASN A 367 25.04 19.54 9.77
CA ASN A 367 25.26 20.96 10.09
C ASN A 367 26.56 21.50 9.50
N VAL A 368 27.64 20.72 9.54
CA VAL A 368 28.93 21.11 8.92
C VAL A 368 28.81 21.18 7.40
N GLU A 369 28.12 20.23 6.76
CA GLU A 369 27.87 20.25 5.31
C GLU A 369 27.00 21.45 4.90
N ASN A 370 25.95 21.75 5.66
CA ASN A 370 25.11 22.92 5.43
C ASN A 370 25.85 24.26 5.61
N LEU A 371 26.87 24.31 6.48
CA LEU A 371 27.72 25.48 6.61
C LEU A 371 28.66 25.60 5.40
N LYS A 372 29.26 24.49 4.96
CA LYS A 372 30.12 24.45 3.77
C LYS A 372 29.36 24.82 2.49
N SER A 373 28.12 24.36 2.32
CA SER A 373 27.31 24.72 1.14
C SER A 373 27.01 26.22 1.10
N LYS A 374 26.65 26.81 2.24
CA LYS A 374 26.46 28.26 2.37
C LYS A 374 27.73 29.06 2.11
N GLU A 375 28.89 28.55 2.50
CA GLU A 375 30.19 29.18 2.18
C GLU A 375 30.49 29.13 0.68
N ILE A 376 30.20 28.00 0.02
CA ILE A 376 30.36 27.84 -1.43
C ILE A 376 29.41 28.79 -2.19
N GLU A 377 28.15 28.91 -1.76
CA GLU A 377 27.18 29.83 -2.37
C GLU A 377 27.63 31.29 -2.24
N LYS A 378 28.06 31.71 -1.05
CA LYS A 378 28.62 33.05 -0.84
C LYS A 378 29.87 33.30 -1.69
N ALA A 379 30.75 32.31 -1.82
CA ALA A 379 31.94 32.42 -2.66
C ALA A 379 31.55 32.55 -4.15
N LYS A 380 30.53 31.83 -4.61
CA LYS A 380 29.99 31.96 -5.98
C LYS A 380 29.38 33.34 -6.21
N GLU A 381 28.57 33.86 -5.31
CA GLU A 381 28.02 35.22 -5.42
C GLU A 381 29.12 36.29 -5.48
N ILE A 382 30.16 36.16 -4.65
CA ILE A 382 31.32 37.06 -4.69
C ILE A 382 32.05 36.93 -6.04
N SER A 383 32.24 35.72 -6.56
CA SER A 383 32.86 35.53 -7.88
C SER A 383 32.04 36.15 -9.01
N GLU A 384 30.72 35.96 -9.03
CA GLU A 384 29.84 36.56 -10.02
C GLU A 384 29.85 38.08 -9.97
N THR A 385 29.85 38.68 -8.77
CA THR A 385 29.92 40.13 -8.62
C THR A 385 31.26 40.68 -9.11
N LEU A 386 32.37 39.98 -8.86
CA LEU A 386 33.67 40.32 -9.41
C LEU A 386 33.70 40.20 -10.94
N ASP A 387 33.10 39.17 -11.52
CA ASP A 387 33.05 38.98 -12.97
C ASP A 387 32.15 40.00 -13.66
N ARG A 388 31.04 40.41 -13.02
CA ARG A 388 30.21 41.54 -13.48
C ARG A 388 31.00 42.86 -13.46
N ARG A 389 31.88 43.06 -12.47
CA ARG A 389 32.77 44.24 -12.41
C ARG A 389 33.89 44.19 -13.45
N LYS A 390 34.38 43.00 -13.80
CA LYS A 390 35.39 42.80 -14.87
C LYS A 390 34.83 43.02 -16.28
N LYS A 391 33.52 42.82 -16.49
CA LYS A 391 32.89 43.10 -17.78
C LYS A 391 32.94 44.60 -18.07
N LYS A 392 33.62 44.97 -19.15
CA LYS A 392 33.76 46.36 -19.59
C LYS A 392 32.37 46.95 -19.86
N VAL A 393 32.02 48.03 -19.15
CA VAL A 393 30.74 48.72 -19.33
C VAL A 393 30.67 49.31 -20.73
N ILE A 394 29.88 48.70 -21.61
CA ILE A 394 29.59 49.22 -22.94
C ILE A 394 28.60 50.37 -22.76
N LYS A 395 29.04 51.60 -23.02
CA LYS A 395 28.16 52.77 -23.07
C LYS A 395 27.20 52.58 -24.25
N LYS A 396 25.91 52.35 -23.97
CA LYS A 396 24.87 52.28 -25.00
C LYS A 396 24.74 53.66 -25.64
N THR A 397 25.19 53.80 -26.88
CA THR A 397 24.95 54.98 -27.71
C THR A 397 23.60 54.83 -28.41
N GLY A 398 22.63 55.64 -28.02
CA GLY A 398 21.31 55.70 -28.66
C GLY A 398 20.18 55.94 -27.67
N ARG A 399 19.28 56.87 -28.02
CA ARG A 399 18.10 57.19 -27.22
C ARG A 399 17.15 56.00 -27.27
N VAL A 400 16.93 55.34 -26.13
CA VAL A 400 15.98 54.23 -26.02
C VAL A 400 14.59 54.76 -26.38
N GLY A 401 13.99 54.19 -27.43
CA GLY A 401 12.60 54.48 -27.78
C GLY A 401 11.71 53.99 -26.66
N MET A 402 11.13 54.91 -25.89
CA MET A 402 10.12 54.57 -24.91
C MET A 402 8.84 54.21 -25.65
N GLU A 403 8.35 52.99 -25.45
CA GLU A 403 6.98 52.63 -25.82
C GLU A 403 6.01 53.50 -25.02
N ARG A 404 5.08 54.15 -25.74
CA ARG A 404 4.05 54.98 -25.12
C ARG A 404 3.12 54.08 -24.32
N SER A 405 3.01 54.35 -23.02
CA SER A 405 2.09 53.67 -22.11
C SER A 405 0.66 53.71 -22.67
N LYS A 406 0.08 52.54 -22.98
CA LYS A 406 -1.37 52.41 -23.15
C LYS A 406 -2.02 52.70 -21.79
N ILE A 407 -2.99 53.61 -21.77
CA ILE A 407 -3.81 53.91 -20.60
C ILE A 407 -4.55 52.61 -20.24
N PRO A 408 -4.52 52.12 -18.98
CA PRO A 408 -5.26 50.93 -18.60
C PRO A 408 -6.77 51.19 -18.76
N GLU A 409 -7.43 50.42 -19.62
CA GLU A 409 -8.88 50.40 -19.72
C GLU A 409 -9.45 49.98 -18.35
N LYS A 410 -10.36 50.79 -17.82
CA LYS A 410 -11.11 50.47 -16.61
C LYS A 410 -11.91 49.19 -16.88
N VAL A 411 -11.50 48.09 -16.27
CA VAL A 411 -12.32 46.88 -16.16
C VAL A 411 -13.62 47.28 -15.46
N LYS A 412 -14.73 47.25 -16.19
CA LYS A 412 -16.07 47.32 -15.58
C LYS A 412 -16.24 46.03 -14.79
N GLU A 413 -16.18 46.10 -13.47
CA GLU A 413 -16.64 45.03 -12.61
C GLU A 413 -18.09 44.70 -12.99
N LYS A 414 -18.31 43.52 -13.55
CA LYS A 414 -19.66 42.95 -13.65
C LYS A 414 -20.08 42.66 -12.22
N ILE A 415 -20.93 43.52 -11.67
CA ILE A 415 -21.69 43.24 -10.46
C ILE A 415 -22.40 41.91 -10.70
N LYS A 416 -21.95 40.84 -10.02
CA LYS A 416 -22.75 39.62 -9.90
C LYS A 416 -23.99 40.03 -9.12
N VAL A 417 -25.14 40.05 -9.79
CA VAL A 417 -26.42 40.11 -9.10
C VAL A 417 -26.51 38.82 -8.30
N GLU A 418 -26.29 38.90 -7.00
CA GLU A 418 -26.63 37.82 -6.08
C GLU A 418 -28.13 37.61 -6.21
N ILE A 419 -28.51 36.50 -6.83
CA ILE A 419 -29.87 36.02 -6.80
C ILE A 419 -30.16 35.71 -5.33
N PRO A 420 -31.15 36.35 -4.68
CA PRO A 420 -31.50 36.06 -3.30
C PRO A 420 -31.76 34.56 -3.14
N GLN A 421 -31.25 33.97 -2.06
CA GLN A 421 -31.38 32.53 -1.74
C GLN A 421 -32.82 32.04 -1.89
N GLU A 422 -33.79 32.88 -1.54
CA GLU A 422 -35.24 32.63 -1.66
C GLU A 422 -35.72 32.31 -3.09
N ILE A 423 -35.01 32.78 -4.14
CA ILE A 423 -35.34 32.48 -5.54
C ILE A 423 -34.74 31.15 -5.98
N LEU A 424 -33.59 30.76 -5.42
CA LEU A 424 -32.97 29.45 -5.65
C LEU A 424 -33.82 28.35 -4.99
N ASP A 425 -34.19 28.56 -3.73
CA ASP A 425 -35.03 27.63 -2.97
C ASP A 425 -36.41 27.46 -3.62
N ARG A 426 -36.96 28.51 -4.26
CA ARG A 426 -38.24 28.46 -4.97
C ARG A 426 -38.17 27.72 -6.30
N ARG A 427 -37.00 27.69 -6.96
CA ARG A 427 -36.77 26.91 -8.18
C ARG A 427 -36.65 25.42 -7.87
N GLU A 428 -35.88 25.11 -6.84
CA GLU A 428 -35.68 23.74 -6.35
C GLU A 428 -37.01 23.12 -5.91
N PHE A 429 -37.88 23.91 -5.26
CA PHE A 429 -39.21 23.47 -4.83
C PHE A 429 -40.22 23.27 -5.98
N LEU A 430 -40.01 23.90 -7.14
CA LEU A 430 -40.92 23.80 -8.30
C LEU A 430 -40.49 22.76 -9.33
N GLU A 431 -39.22 22.33 -9.32
CA GLU A 431 -38.69 21.31 -10.23
C GLU A 431 -38.84 19.87 -9.69
N GLU A 432 -39.26 19.69 -8.44
CA GLU A 432 -39.36 18.38 -7.78
C GLU A 432 -40.62 17.55 -8.11
N TYR A 433 -41.53 18.03 -8.97
CA TYR A 433 -42.70 17.24 -9.38
C TYR A 433 -43.02 17.41 -10.86
N ILE A 434 -42.28 16.69 -11.70
CA ILE A 434 -42.86 16.16 -12.94
C ILE A 434 -42.51 14.68 -13.07
N PRO A 435 -43.42 13.75 -12.74
CA PRO A 435 -43.29 12.38 -13.19
C PRO A 435 -43.62 12.39 -14.68
N TYR A 436 -42.61 12.25 -15.55
CA TYR A 436 -42.87 11.99 -16.96
C TYR A 436 -43.16 10.49 -17.18
N PRO A 437 -44.13 10.15 -18.04
CA PRO A 437 -44.66 8.82 -18.32
C PRO A 437 -43.71 7.86 -19.06
#